data_AF-A0A9Q4BJE0-F1
#
_entry.id   AF-A0A9Q4BJE0-F1
#
_cell.length_a   1.000
_cell.length_b   1.000
_cell.length_c   1.000
_cell.angle_alpha   90.00
_cell.angle_beta   90.00
_cell.angle_gamma   90.00
#
_symmetry.space_group_name_H-M   'P 1'
#
loop_
_entity.id
_entity.type
_entity.pdbx_description
1 polymer ?
#
loop_
_entity_poly.entity_id
_entity_poly.type
_entity_poly.pdbx_seq_one_letter_code
_entity_poly.pdbx_strand_id
1 'polypeptide(L)'
;MNYLLGILAFNFIKMKKDHLELIKEITGYCKAKDIEPIITGPVSRPRSYFENLISEKIYEFAGRHTGKTQEQCLNLLGLEDEKGEFLFCKDLIKVNEAGHKRIAEMIFEQMLQMCAFRRVI
;
A
#
# COMPACT_ATOMS: atom_id res chain seq x y z
N MET A 1 13.48 9.54 -28.84
CA MET A 1 12.29 9.40 -27.97
C MET A 1 11.93 7.94 -27.67
N ASN A 2 11.82 7.05 -28.66
CA ASN A 2 11.37 5.65 -28.45
C ASN A 2 12.23 4.82 -27.48
N TYR A 3 13.55 5.03 -27.46
CA TYR A 3 14.45 4.32 -26.54
C TYR A 3 14.25 4.73 -25.07
N LEU A 4 13.96 6.00 -24.79
CA LEU A 4 13.73 6.49 -23.42
C LEU A 4 12.42 5.95 -22.85
N LEU A 5 11.37 5.94 -23.68
CA LEU A 5 10.09 5.31 -23.37
C LEU A 5 10.24 3.79 -23.15
N GLY A 6 11.05 3.12 -23.98
CA GLY A 6 11.36 1.70 -23.84
C GLY A 6 12.08 1.36 -22.54
N ILE A 7 13.08 2.17 -22.15
CA ILE A 7 13.82 2.01 -20.89
C ILE A 7 12.90 2.25 -19.69
N LEU A 8 12.06 3.28 -19.72
CA LEU A 8 11.10 3.57 -18.65
C LEU A 8 10.05 2.45 -18.50
N ALA A 9 9.50 1.96 -19.62
CA ALA A 9 8.55 0.86 -19.62
C ALA A 9 9.19 -0.44 -19.11
N PHE A 10 10.41 -0.77 -19.55
CA PHE A 10 11.13 -1.95 -19.10
C PHE A 10 11.49 -1.89 -17.61
N ASN A 11 11.99 -0.74 -17.14
CA ASN A 11 12.28 -0.53 -15.71
C ASN A 11 11.01 -0.65 -14.87
N PHE A 12 9.88 -0.15 -15.35
CA PHE A 12 8.61 -0.28 -14.64
C PHE A 12 8.12 -1.73 -14.57
N ILE A 13 8.26 -2.50 -15.65
CA ILE A 13 7.94 -3.93 -15.68
C ILE A 13 8.84 -4.70 -14.72
N LYS A 14 10.16 -4.45 -14.77
CA LYS A 14 11.13 -5.09 -13.89
C LYS A 14 10.85 -4.76 -12.43
N MET A 15 10.66 -3.48 -12.11
CA MET A 15 10.30 -3.03 -10.75
C MET A 15 9.03 -3.73 -10.24
N LYS A 16 7.99 -3.86 -11.07
CA LYS A 16 6.77 -4.60 -10.69
C LYS A 16 7.05 -6.07 -10.39
N LYS A 17 7.87 -6.72 -11.21
CA LYS A 17 8.24 -8.13 -11.03
C LYS A 17 9.02 -8.32 -9.72
N ASP A 18 10.08 -7.54 -9.52
CA ASP A 18 10.94 -7.63 -8.35
C ASP A 18 10.14 -7.32 -7.06
N HIS A 19 9.23 -6.33 -7.11
CA HIS A 19 8.36 -6.00 -5.98
C HIS A 19 7.37 -7.13 -5.67
N LEU A 20 6.83 -7.79 -6.69
CA LEU A 20 5.95 -8.94 -6.50
C LEU A 20 6.68 -10.14 -5.90
N GLU A 21 7.90 -10.41 -6.37
CA GLU A 21 8.74 -11.48 -5.82
C GLU A 21 9.03 -11.24 -4.34
N LEU A 22 9.40 -10.00 -3.97
CA LEU A 22 9.60 -9.63 -2.57
C LEU A 22 8.34 -9.81 -1.71
N ILE A 23 7.17 -9.38 -2.20
CA ILE A 23 5.90 -9.59 -1.47
C ILE A 23 5.64 -11.08 -1.27
N LYS A 24 5.88 -11.91 -2.29
CA LYS A 24 5.72 -13.38 -2.19
C LYS A 24 6.69 -14.00 -1.19
N GLU A 25 7.94 -13.56 -1.17
CA GLU A 25 8.94 -14.06 -0.22
C GLU A 25 8.56 -13.72 1.22
N ILE A 26 8.19 -12.46 1.49
CA ILE A 26 7.80 -12.00 2.83
C ILE A 26 6.53 -12.72 3.29
N THR A 27 5.50 -12.78 2.44
CA THR A 27 4.24 -13.45 2.80
C THR A 27 4.43 -14.96 2.98
N GLY A 28 5.28 -15.59 2.14
CA GLY A 28 5.67 -16.99 2.28
C GLY A 28 6.40 -17.26 3.60
N TYR A 29 7.33 -16.39 3.98
CA TYR A 29 8.02 -16.45 5.27
C TYR A 29 7.04 -16.31 6.44
N CYS A 30 6.15 -15.31 6.41
CA CYS A 30 5.13 -15.12 7.44
C CYS A 30 4.24 -16.36 7.60
N LYS A 31 3.76 -16.93 6.48
CA LYS A 31 2.95 -18.16 6.49
C LYS A 31 3.71 -19.35 7.09
N ALA A 32 5.00 -19.52 6.77
CA ALA A 32 5.83 -20.57 7.33
C ALA A 32 6.06 -20.43 8.85
N LYS A 33 5.83 -19.24 9.41
CA LYS A 33 5.95 -18.93 10.83
C LYS A 33 4.61 -18.79 11.55
N ASP A 34 3.49 -19.10 10.89
CA ASP A 34 2.13 -18.87 11.39
C ASP A 34 1.87 -17.40 11.80
N ILE A 35 2.57 -16.48 11.13
CA ILE A 35 2.39 -15.04 11.28
C ILE A 35 1.44 -14.60 10.17
N GLU A 36 0.37 -13.92 10.54
CA GLU A 36 -0.51 -13.32 9.54
C GLU A 36 -0.11 -11.87 9.25
N PRO A 37 0.39 -11.56 8.04
CA PRO A 37 0.81 -10.21 7.72
C PRO A 37 -0.38 -9.32 7.38
N ILE A 38 -0.30 -8.07 7.85
CA ILE A 38 -1.07 -6.95 7.32
C ILE A 38 -0.23 -6.33 6.21
N ILE A 39 -0.80 -6.27 5.00
CA ILE A 39 -0.13 -5.68 3.85
C ILE A 39 -0.69 -4.27 3.68
N THR A 40 0.17 -3.27 3.68
CA THR A 40 -0.23 -1.89 3.41
C THR A 40 0.09 -1.53 1.97
N GLY A 41 -0.79 -0.78 1.33
CA GLY A 41 -0.50 -0.10 0.08
C GLY A 41 0.61 0.94 0.22
N PRO A 42 1.14 1.46 -0.90
CA PRO A 42 2.04 2.60 -0.85
C PRO A 42 1.34 3.82 -0.24
N VAL A 43 2.09 4.64 0.50
CA VAL A 43 1.60 5.96 0.93
C VAL A 43 1.46 6.89 -0.28
N SER A 44 0.42 7.72 -0.27
CA SER A 44 0.21 8.74 -1.30
C SER A 44 1.44 9.65 -1.45
N ARG A 45 1.77 10.00 -2.69
CA ARG A 45 2.83 10.96 -3.04
C ARG A 45 2.21 12.12 -3.81
N PRO A 46 1.69 13.13 -3.12
CA PRO A 46 0.85 14.14 -3.76
C PRO A 46 1.59 15.26 -4.47
N ARG A 47 2.92 15.13 -4.66
CA ARG A 47 3.71 16.12 -5.37
C ARG A 47 3.33 16.24 -6.84
N SER A 48 2.79 15.18 -7.44
CA SER A 48 2.30 15.22 -8.82
C SER A 48 1.16 14.22 -9.07
N TYR A 49 0.29 14.55 -10.01
CA TYR A 49 -0.76 13.64 -10.50
C TYR A 49 -0.18 12.29 -10.95
N PHE A 50 0.99 12.30 -11.58
CA PHE A 50 1.67 11.09 -12.05
C PHE A 50 2.13 10.19 -10.91
N GLU A 51 2.64 10.75 -9.82
CA GLU A 51 3.06 9.97 -8.64
C GLU A 51 1.87 9.34 -7.91
N ASN A 52 0.74 10.04 -7.83
CA ASN A 52 -0.50 9.46 -7.33
C ASN A 52 -0.96 8.30 -8.22
N LEU A 53 -0.97 8.48 -9.53
CA LEU A 53 -1.36 7.42 -10.48
C LEU A 53 -0.43 6.19 -10.38
N ILE A 54 0.87 6.39 -10.15
CA ILE A 54 1.81 5.29 -9.92
C ILE A 54 1.46 4.56 -8.61
N SER A 55 1.16 5.30 -7.55
CA SER A 55 0.81 4.74 -6.23
C SER A 55 -0.48 3.91 -6.30
N GLU A 56 -1.50 4.39 -7.01
CA GLU A 56 -2.74 3.64 -7.31
C GLU A 56 -2.46 2.35 -8.08
N LYS A 57 -1.64 2.43 -9.15
CA LYS A 57 -1.29 1.25 -9.95
C LYS A 57 -0.49 0.21 -9.15
N ILE A 58 0.32 0.64 -8.20
CA ILE A 58 1.04 -0.27 -7.30
C ILE A 58 0.06 -0.91 -6.31
N TYR A 59 -0.85 -0.12 -5.72
CA TYR A 59 -1.88 -0.62 -4.82
C TYR A 59 -2.77 -1.68 -5.48
N GLU A 60 -3.29 -1.39 -6.68
CA GLU A 60 -4.08 -2.36 -7.45
C GLU A 60 -3.29 -3.63 -7.77
N PHE A 61 -2.01 -3.47 -8.15
CA PHE A 61 -1.15 -4.59 -8.49
C PHE A 61 -0.89 -5.48 -7.26
N ALA A 62 -0.64 -4.89 -6.09
CA ALA A 62 -0.45 -5.61 -4.85
C ALA A 62 -1.73 -6.37 -4.45
N GLY A 63 -2.90 -5.72 -4.50
CA GLY A 63 -4.17 -6.35 -4.15
C GLY A 63 -4.54 -7.55 -5.03
N ARG A 64 -4.19 -7.55 -6.32
CA ARG A 64 -4.49 -8.66 -7.23
C ARG A 64 -3.63 -9.91 -7.02
N HIS A 65 -2.43 -9.77 -6.43
CA HIS A 65 -1.43 -10.84 -6.43
C HIS A 65 -1.14 -11.45 -5.05
N THR A 66 -1.67 -10.88 -3.99
CA THR A 66 -1.51 -11.43 -2.63
C THR A 66 -2.44 -12.61 -2.37
N GLY A 67 -3.36 -12.95 -3.28
CA GLY A 67 -4.36 -14.01 -3.08
C GLY A 67 -5.34 -13.74 -1.94
N LYS A 68 -5.21 -12.55 -1.34
CA LYS A 68 -6.04 -11.98 -0.30
C LYS A 68 -7.10 -11.11 -0.97
N THR A 69 -8.32 -11.06 -0.42
CA THR A 69 -9.33 -10.12 -0.92
C THR A 69 -8.77 -8.69 -0.84
N GLN A 70 -9.24 -7.78 -1.71
CA GLN A 70 -8.84 -6.35 -1.68
C GLN A 70 -8.93 -5.74 -0.27
N GLU A 71 -9.77 -6.31 0.58
CA GLU A 71 -10.00 -5.96 1.99
C GLU A 71 -8.80 -6.18 2.91
N GLN A 72 -7.82 -7.03 2.55
CA GLN A 72 -6.64 -7.26 3.41
C GLN A 72 -5.42 -6.40 3.02
N CYS A 73 -5.56 -5.55 1.99
CA CYS A 73 -4.56 -4.55 1.63
C CYS A 73 -5.06 -3.18 2.12
N LEU A 74 -4.41 -2.60 3.12
CA LEU A 74 -4.83 -1.30 3.63
C LEU A 74 -4.51 -0.21 2.60
N ASN A 75 -5.55 0.46 2.11
CA ASN A 75 -5.41 1.58 1.19
C ASN A 75 -4.98 2.85 1.94
N LEU A 76 -3.67 3.10 1.98
CA LEU A 76 -3.13 4.31 2.60
C LEU A 76 -3.12 5.52 1.64
N LEU A 77 -3.83 5.43 0.51
CA LEU A 77 -3.95 6.52 -0.43
C LEU A 77 -4.98 7.56 0.05
N GLY A 78 -4.70 8.82 -0.26
CA GLY A 78 -5.59 9.95 0.02
C GLY A 78 -4.81 11.19 0.44
N LEU A 79 -5.31 12.34 0.02
CA LEU A 79 -4.74 13.64 0.36
C LEU A 79 -5.36 14.25 1.61
N GLU A 80 -6.61 13.93 1.84
CA GLU A 80 -7.46 14.45 2.88
C GLU A 80 -8.14 13.30 3.61
N ASP A 81 -8.58 13.52 4.84
CA ASP A 81 -9.51 12.63 5.52
C ASP A 81 -10.97 12.86 5.08
N GLU A 82 -11.90 12.15 5.70
CA GLU A 82 -13.35 12.28 5.44
C GLU A 82 -13.91 13.68 5.79
N LYS A 83 -13.16 14.49 6.54
CA LYS A 83 -13.53 15.86 6.95
C LYS A 83 -12.85 16.93 6.10
N GLY A 84 -12.03 16.55 5.12
CA GLY A 84 -11.26 17.47 4.29
C GLY A 84 -9.96 17.96 4.95
N GLU A 85 -9.52 17.36 6.05
CA GLU A 85 -8.26 17.69 6.69
C GLU A 85 -7.08 17.12 5.88
N PHE A 86 -6.21 18.00 5.42
CA PHE A 86 -5.03 17.63 4.64
C PHE A 86 -4.06 16.77 5.46
N LEU A 87 -3.55 15.67 4.88
CA LEU A 87 -2.81 14.64 5.62
C LEU A 87 -1.28 14.76 5.55
N PHE A 88 -0.77 15.76 4.82
CA PHE A 88 0.66 15.94 4.60
C PHE A 88 1.19 17.24 5.18
N CYS A 89 2.47 17.23 5.53
CA CYS A 89 3.25 18.42 5.79
C CYS A 89 3.39 19.26 4.50
N LYS A 90 3.84 20.52 4.64
CA LYS A 90 4.04 21.44 3.52
C LYS A 90 4.99 20.92 2.42
N ASP A 91 5.87 19.97 2.75
CA ASP A 91 6.81 19.37 1.81
C ASP A 91 6.20 18.28 0.91
N LEU A 92 4.95 17.88 1.17
CA LEU A 92 4.20 16.85 0.44
C LEU A 92 4.89 15.48 0.43
N ILE A 93 5.84 15.24 1.34
CA ILE A 93 6.53 13.96 1.51
C ILE A 93 6.10 13.32 2.83
N LYS A 94 6.10 14.11 3.90
CA LYS A 94 5.83 13.61 5.24
C LYS A 94 4.34 13.73 5.52
N VAL A 95 3.75 12.69 6.10
CA VAL A 95 2.42 12.80 6.70
C VAL A 95 2.50 13.70 7.93
N ASN A 96 1.43 14.44 8.21
CA ASN A 96 1.30 15.23 9.43
C ASN A 96 0.65 14.39 10.55
N GLU A 97 0.31 15.02 11.68
CA GLU A 97 -0.31 14.34 12.81
C GLU A 97 -1.65 13.68 12.44
N ALA A 98 -2.51 14.37 11.69
CA ALA A 98 -3.78 13.83 11.21
C ALA A 98 -3.56 12.62 10.28
N GLY A 99 -2.60 12.71 9.36
CA GLY A 99 -2.20 11.59 8.50
C GLY A 99 -1.70 10.38 9.28
N HIS A 100 -0.83 10.59 10.27
CA HIS A 100 -0.35 9.53 11.15
C HIS A 100 -1.49 8.88 11.95
N LYS A 101 -2.40 9.70 12.50
CA LYS A 101 -3.55 9.22 13.25
C LYS A 101 -4.46 8.35 12.38
N ARG A 102 -4.83 8.82 11.19
CA ARG A 102 -5.63 8.05 10.22
C ARG A 102 -4.98 6.70 9.91
N ILE A 103 -3.68 6.68 9.58
CA ILE A 103 -2.96 5.44 9.26
C ILE A 103 -2.98 4.48 10.47
N ALA A 104 -2.74 4.99 11.67
CA ALA A 104 -2.74 4.19 12.89
C ALA A 104 -4.13 3.58 13.18
N GLU A 105 -5.20 4.36 13.02
CA GLU A 105 -6.58 3.90 13.17
C GLU A 105 -6.89 2.75 12.19
N MET A 106 -6.56 2.91 10.90
CA MET A 106 -6.76 1.87 9.88
C MET A 106 -6.01 0.57 10.20
N ILE A 107 -4.75 0.67 10.66
CA ILE A 107 -3.97 -0.51 11.07
C ILE A 107 -4.62 -1.17 12.28
N PHE A 108 -5.03 -0.38 13.28
CA PHE A 108 -5.61 -0.90 14.51
C PHE A 108 -6.95 -1.60 14.26
N GLU A 109 -7.82 -1.02 13.43
CA GLU A 109 -9.08 -1.65 13.02
C GLU A 109 -8.85 -2.99 12.31
N GLN A 110 -7.88 -3.05 11.40
CA GLN A 110 -7.51 -4.30 10.73
C GLN A 110 -7.03 -5.37 11.71
N MET A 111 -6.20 -4.97 12.69
CA MET A 111 -5.75 -5.88 13.75
C MET A 111 -6.92 -6.42 14.57
N LEU A 112 -7.89 -5.57 14.91
CA LEU A 112 -9.09 -5.98 15.66
C LEU A 112 -9.94 -6.97 14.87
N GLN A 113 -10.17 -6.73 13.57
CA GLN A 113 -10.91 -7.65 12.70
C GLN A 113 -10.25 -9.03 12.62
N MET A 114 -8.92 -9.06 12.49
CA MET A 114 -8.15 -10.31 12.48
C MET A 114 -8.23 -11.05 13.82
N CYS A 115 -8.21 -10.34 14.95
CA CYS A 115 -8.37 -10.94 16.27
C CYS A 115 -9.79 -11.47 16.49
N ALA A 116 -10.82 -10.75 16.02
CA ALA A 116 -12.22 -11.16 16.16
C ALA A 116 -12.52 -12.43 15.36
N PHE A 117 -11.99 -12.54 14.13
CA PHE A 117 -12.15 -13.73 13.29
C PHE A 117 -11.57 -15.00 13.93
N ARG A 118 -10.44 -14.88 14.63
CA ARG A 118 -9.79 -15.99 15.35
C ARG A 118 -10.57 -16.50 16.57
N ARG A 119 -11.60 -15.79 17.05
CA ARG A 119 -12.44 -16.23 18.18
C ARG A 119 -13.68 -17.01 17.74
N VAL A 120 -13.99 -17.03 16.45
CA VAL A 120 -15.22 -17.62 15.89
C VAL A 120 -14.96 -19.01 15.28
N ILE A 121 -13.69 -19.38 15.07
CA ILE A 121 -13.23 -20.69 14.60
C ILE A 121 -12.62 -21.45 15.78
#